data_AF-A0A453NQK3-F1
#
_entry.id   AF-A0A453NQK3-F1
#
_cell.length_a   1.000
_cell.length_b   1.000
_cell.length_c   1.000
_cell.angle_alpha   90.00
_cell.angle_beta   90.00
_cell.angle_gamma   90.00
#
_symmetry.space_group_name_H-M   'P 1'
#
loop_
_entity.id
_entity.type
_entity.pdbx_description
1 polymer ?
#
loop_
_entity_poly.entity_id
_entity_poly.type
_entity_poly.pdbx_seq_one_letter_code
_entity_poly.pdbx_strand_id
1 'polypeptide(L)'
;LDAVSRRIPLVSDIPTIIFGADVTHPETREDNSPSIAAVVASQDWPEVTKYAGLVCAQAYRQELIQDLYKTWHDPQRGTVTGGMIRELLISFRKATGQKPLRIIFYRDGISAGQFHQVLLYELDAIRKACASLEPNYQPPVTFVIVQKRHHTKLFANNHNDKSNTDKSGNILPGTVVDSKICHPTQFDFYLCSHAGIQGTSKPAHYHVLWDENNFTADEMQTLTNNLCYTYGVPILLMIFFQNQNWISFSV
;
A
#
# COMPACT_ATOMS: atom_id res chain seq x y z
N LEU A 1 16.66 14.29 12.41
CA LEU A 1 17.14 15.32 11.46
C LEU A 1 16.35 15.28 10.14
N ASP A 2 15.82 14.13 9.71
CA ASP A 2 15.04 14.01 8.45
C ASP A 2 13.61 14.57 8.48
N ALA A 3 12.96 14.61 9.65
CA ALA A 3 11.63 15.24 9.78
C ALA A 3 11.62 16.74 9.42
N VAL A 4 12.78 17.41 9.51
CA VAL A 4 12.93 18.85 9.18
C VAL A 4 13.26 19.06 7.70
N SER A 5 13.87 18.07 7.03
CA SER A 5 14.25 18.17 5.62
C SER A 5 13.13 17.77 4.64
N ARG A 6 12.01 17.18 5.13
CA ARG A 6 10.88 16.65 4.34
C ARG A 6 11.30 15.68 3.23
N ARG A 7 12.49 15.08 3.32
CA ARG A 7 12.98 14.09 2.37
C ARG A 7 12.83 12.72 3.00
N ILE A 8 12.05 11.86 2.35
CA ILE A 8 12.00 10.44 2.69
C ILE A 8 13.17 9.80 1.93
N PRO A 9 14.19 9.27 2.63
CA PRO A 9 15.30 8.58 1.99
C PRO A 9 14.78 7.52 1.01
N LEU A 10 15.41 7.42 -0.17
CA LEU A 10 15.07 6.46 -1.24
C LEU A 10 13.70 6.64 -1.92
N VAL A 11 12.97 7.69 -1.57
CA VAL A 11 11.79 8.13 -2.33
C VAL A 11 12.08 9.46 -2.99
N SER A 12 12.82 10.34 -2.31
CA SER A 12 13.17 11.68 -2.81
C SER A 12 14.39 11.71 -3.75
N ASP A 13 15.02 10.57 -4.04
CA ASP A 13 16.24 10.44 -4.87
C ASP A 13 15.93 10.42 -6.37
N ILE A 14 14.89 9.70 -6.79
CA ILE A 14 14.37 9.68 -8.16
C ILE A 14 12.84 9.77 -8.13
N PRO A 15 12.19 10.26 -9.21
CA PRO A 15 10.74 10.33 -9.30
C PRO A 15 10.09 9.01 -8.91
N THR A 16 9.46 8.99 -7.74
CA THR A 16 8.88 7.77 -7.14
C THR A 16 7.41 8.00 -6.92
N ILE A 17 6.58 7.07 -7.43
CA ILE A 17 5.16 7.04 -7.14
C ILE A 17 4.88 5.90 -6.16
N ILE A 18 4.07 6.19 -5.15
CA ILE A 18 3.68 5.21 -4.13
C ILE A 18 2.18 4.99 -4.24
N PHE A 19 1.80 3.74 -4.44
CA PHE A 19 0.43 3.29 -4.54
C PHE A 19 -0.03 2.61 -3.25
N GLY A 20 -1.32 2.76 -2.97
CA GLY A 20 -2.06 1.99 -2.00
C GLY A 20 -3.29 1.36 -2.63
N ALA A 21 -3.54 0.09 -2.38
CA ALA A 21 -4.67 -0.63 -2.95
C ALA A 21 -5.36 -1.51 -1.90
N ASP A 22 -6.70 -1.52 -1.93
CA ASP A 22 -7.54 -2.34 -1.06
C ASP A 22 -8.83 -2.75 -1.75
N VAL A 23 -9.44 -3.84 -1.28
CA VAL A 23 -10.76 -4.31 -1.70
C VAL A 23 -11.63 -4.53 -0.47
N THR A 24 -12.77 -3.86 -0.45
CA THR A 24 -13.81 -4.05 0.57
C THR A 24 -14.89 -4.98 0.04
N HIS A 25 -15.25 -5.98 0.82
CA HIS A 25 -16.39 -6.85 0.53
C HIS A 25 -17.60 -6.45 1.37
N PRO A 26 -18.82 -6.63 0.84
CA PRO A 26 -20.04 -6.45 1.64
C PRO A 26 -20.12 -7.46 2.78
N GLU A 27 -20.91 -7.13 3.79
CA GLU A 27 -21.17 -8.05 4.90
C GLU A 27 -21.87 -9.32 4.41
N THR A 28 -21.63 -10.43 5.10
CA THR A 28 -22.15 -11.78 4.79
C THR A 28 -23.68 -11.90 4.66
N ARG A 29 -24.46 -10.87 5.01
CA ARG A 29 -25.92 -10.86 4.91
C ARG A 29 -26.44 -10.25 3.59
N GLU A 30 -25.58 -9.60 2.81
CA GLU A 30 -25.93 -9.05 1.51
C GLU A 30 -25.38 -9.96 0.41
N ASP A 31 -26.23 -10.82 -0.14
CA ASP A 31 -25.78 -11.90 -1.04
C ASP A 31 -25.29 -11.43 -2.42
N ASN A 32 -25.54 -10.17 -2.82
CA ASN A 32 -25.24 -9.68 -4.17
C ASN A 32 -24.57 -8.28 -4.25
N SER A 33 -24.20 -7.67 -3.13
CA SER A 33 -23.55 -6.36 -3.16
C SER A 33 -22.16 -6.46 -3.82
N PRO A 34 -21.75 -5.52 -4.69
CA PRO A 34 -20.45 -5.59 -5.34
C PRO A 34 -19.32 -5.45 -4.30
N SER A 35 -18.17 -6.04 -4.60
CA SER A 35 -16.95 -5.65 -3.88
C SER A 35 -16.48 -4.30 -4.42
N ILE A 36 -15.86 -3.47 -3.59
CA ILE A 36 -15.34 -2.17 -4.01
C ILE A 36 -13.82 -2.20 -3.94
N ALA A 37 -13.16 -2.02 -5.08
CA ALA A 37 -11.72 -1.79 -5.12
C ALA A 37 -11.42 -0.29 -5.03
N ALA A 38 -10.39 0.05 -4.27
CA ALA A 38 -9.88 1.41 -4.17
C ALA A 38 -8.37 1.40 -4.41
N VAL A 39 -7.89 2.31 -5.26
CA VAL A 39 -6.46 2.51 -5.53
C VAL A 39 -6.14 3.98 -5.39
N VAL A 40 -5.16 4.28 -4.56
CA VAL A 40 -4.63 5.63 -4.33
C VAL A 40 -3.18 5.70 -4.79
N ALA A 41 -2.73 6.87 -5.24
CA ALA A 41 -1.33 7.09 -5.58
C ALA A 41 -0.87 8.50 -5.22
N SER A 42 0.39 8.64 -4.80
CA SER A 42 1.01 9.94 -4.58
C SER A 42 0.96 10.78 -5.86
N GLN A 43 0.83 12.10 -5.72
CA GLN A 43 0.66 13.06 -6.82
C GLN A 43 1.67 14.21 -6.77
N ASP A 44 2.49 14.26 -5.72
CA ASP A 44 3.60 15.17 -5.55
C ASP A 44 4.87 14.39 -5.25
N TRP A 45 5.98 14.91 -5.77
CA TRP A 45 7.31 14.38 -5.56
C TRP A 45 8.28 15.58 -5.54
N PRO A 46 9.24 15.63 -4.61
CA PRO A 46 9.67 14.57 -3.68
C PRO A 46 8.92 14.46 -2.34
N GLU A 47 7.91 15.30 -2.08
CA GLU A 47 7.30 15.44 -0.75
C GLU A 47 6.32 14.32 -0.37
N VAL A 48 5.63 13.73 -1.36
CA VAL A 48 4.70 12.59 -1.18
C VAL A 48 3.62 12.86 -0.11
N THR A 49 3.00 14.03 -0.18
CA THR A 49 1.96 14.51 0.75
C THR A 49 0.57 14.58 0.13
N LYS A 50 0.46 14.54 -1.20
CA LYS A 50 -0.79 14.64 -1.95
C LYS A 50 -1.09 13.32 -2.62
N TYR A 51 -2.35 12.90 -2.57
CA TYR A 51 -2.82 11.64 -3.13
C TYR A 51 -4.05 11.86 -3.99
N ALA A 52 -4.15 11.10 -5.08
CA ALA A 52 -5.38 10.92 -5.84
C ALA A 52 -5.84 9.48 -5.66
N GLY A 53 -7.16 9.30 -5.57
CA GLY A 53 -7.80 8.01 -5.42
C GLY A 53 -8.79 7.73 -6.53
N LEU A 54 -8.86 6.47 -6.94
CA LEU A 54 -9.88 5.93 -7.85
C LEU A 54 -10.55 4.75 -7.15
N VAL A 55 -11.85 4.60 -7.41
CA VAL A 55 -12.66 3.50 -6.88
C VAL A 55 -13.40 2.81 -8.02
N CYS A 56 -13.57 1.50 -7.92
CA CYS A 56 -14.26 0.71 -8.92
C CYS A 56 -15.06 -0.41 -8.26
N ALA A 57 -16.31 -0.57 -8.67
CA ALA A 57 -17.11 -1.72 -8.30
C ALA A 57 -16.66 -2.96 -9.09
N GLN A 58 -16.55 -4.09 -8.41
CA GLN A 58 -16.22 -5.38 -8.99
C GLN A 58 -17.15 -6.48 -8.49
N ALA A 59 -17.05 -7.66 -9.08
CA ALA A 59 -17.94 -8.77 -8.78
C ALA A 59 -17.95 -9.13 -7.28
N TYR A 60 -19.05 -9.76 -6.85
CA TYR A 60 -19.22 -10.22 -5.47
C TYR A 60 -18.03 -11.08 -5.02
N ARG A 61 -17.43 -10.71 -3.89
CA ARG A 61 -16.24 -11.37 -3.30
C ARG A 61 -15.05 -11.56 -4.24
N GLN A 62 -14.91 -10.69 -5.23
CA GLN A 62 -13.73 -10.65 -6.08
C GLN A 62 -12.60 -9.94 -5.33
N GLU A 63 -11.50 -10.63 -5.02
CA GLU A 63 -10.34 -10.04 -4.34
C GLU A 63 -9.35 -9.39 -5.32
N LEU A 64 -9.14 -9.99 -6.49
CA LEU A 64 -8.25 -9.41 -7.52
C LEU A 64 -8.87 -8.14 -8.10
N ILE A 65 -8.12 -7.04 -8.07
CA ILE A 65 -8.59 -5.76 -8.59
C ILE A 65 -8.62 -5.80 -10.13
N GLN A 66 -9.81 -6.03 -10.68
CA GLN A 66 -9.99 -6.23 -12.13
C GLN A 66 -9.70 -4.98 -12.96
N ASP A 67 -9.82 -3.80 -12.36
CA ASP A 67 -9.71 -2.51 -13.05
C ASP A 67 -8.37 -1.81 -12.83
N LEU A 68 -7.33 -2.53 -12.37
CA LEU A 68 -5.97 -1.98 -12.33
C LEU A 68 -5.48 -1.57 -13.72
N TYR A 69 -5.75 -2.43 -14.71
CA TYR A 69 -5.50 -2.17 -16.12
C TYR A 69 -6.55 -2.90 -16.96
N LYS A 70 -7.14 -2.20 -17.92
CA LYS A 70 -8.09 -2.78 -18.87
C LYS A 70 -7.82 -2.32 -20.29
N THR A 71 -8.26 -3.15 -21.23
CA THR A 71 -8.25 -2.83 -22.65
C THR A 71 -9.61 -3.19 -23.21
N TRP A 72 -10.21 -2.28 -23.97
CA TRP A 72 -11.48 -2.52 -24.66
C TRP A 72 -11.43 -1.97 -26.08
N HIS A 73 -12.30 -2.48 -26.93
CA HIS A 73 -12.41 -2.02 -28.31
C HIS A 73 -13.49 -0.94 -28.41
N ASP A 74 -13.09 0.27 -28.74
CA ASP A 74 -13.98 1.37 -29.06
C ASP A 74 -14.25 1.41 -30.58
N PRO A 75 -15.52 1.46 -31.02
CA PRO A 75 -15.85 1.47 -32.46
C PRO A 75 -15.24 2.63 -33.25
N GLN A 76 -14.91 3.76 -32.60
CA GLN A 76 -14.35 4.95 -33.24
C GLN A 76 -12.85 5.08 -33.03
N ARG A 77 -12.35 4.69 -31.86
CA ARG A 77 -10.94 4.87 -31.44
C ARG A 77 -10.09 3.62 -31.57
N GLY A 78 -10.68 2.48 -31.92
CA GLY A 78 -9.99 1.19 -31.96
C GLY A 78 -9.69 0.67 -30.55
N THR A 79 -8.54 0.05 -30.36
CA THR A 79 -8.13 -0.47 -29.05
C THR A 79 -7.81 0.67 -28.07
N VAL A 80 -8.60 0.80 -27.01
CA VAL A 80 -8.41 1.78 -25.94
C VAL A 80 -7.92 1.06 -24.69
N THR A 81 -6.94 1.67 -24.02
CA THR A 81 -6.36 1.18 -22.76
C THR A 81 -6.71 2.14 -21.63
N GLY A 82 -7.07 1.59 -20.47
CA GLY A 82 -7.45 2.35 -19.28
C GLY A 82 -7.13 1.57 -18.01
N GLY A 83 -7.76 1.96 -16.91
CA GLY A 83 -7.60 1.34 -15.60
C GLY A 83 -6.89 2.24 -14.61
N MET A 84 -7.07 1.94 -13.33
CA MET A 84 -6.71 2.81 -12.22
C MET A 84 -5.22 3.16 -12.20
N ILE A 85 -4.34 2.21 -12.49
CA ILE A 85 -2.89 2.46 -12.52
C ILE A 85 -2.52 3.44 -13.62
N ARG A 86 -3.07 3.23 -14.82
CA ARG A 86 -2.77 4.09 -15.98
C ARG A 86 -3.22 5.52 -15.71
N GLU A 87 -4.43 5.71 -15.22
CA GLU A 87 -4.98 7.05 -14.93
C GLU A 87 -4.19 7.77 -13.84
N LEU A 88 -3.79 7.06 -12.77
CA LEU A 88 -2.98 7.62 -11.69
C LEU A 88 -1.55 7.97 -12.14
N LEU A 89 -0.94 7.19 -13.04
CA LEU A 89 0.35 7.51 -13.66
C LEU A 89 0.26 8.77 -14.54
N ILE A 90 -0.81 8.91 -15.33
CA ILE A 90 -1.07 10.11 -16.13
C ILE A 90 -1.24 11.33 -15.20
N SER A 91 -2.02 11.18 -14.13
CA SER A 91 -2.25 12.23 -13.14
C SER A 91 -0.95 12.66 -12.48
N PHE A 92 -0.10 11.72 -12.05
CA PHE A 92 1.21 12.02 -11.47
C PHE A 92 2.08 12.86 -12.41
N ARG A 93 2.14 12.48 -13.69
CA ARG A 93 2.92 13.23 -14.69
C ARG A 93 2.37 14.63 -14.93
N LYS A 94 1.05 14.80 -14.93
CA LYS A 94 0.42 16.12 -15.04
C LYS A 94 0.75 17.00 -13.83
N ALA A 95 0.76 16.43 -12.63
CA ALA A 95 0.99 17.17 -11.39
C ALA A 95 2.46 17.51 -11.14
N THR A 96 3.38 16.60 -11.47
CA THR A 96 4.82 16.74 -11.16
C THR A 96 5.66 17.16 -12.36
N GLY A 97 5.14 17.02 -13.59
CA GLY A 97 5.91 17.16 -14.83
C GLY A 97 6.86 15.99 -15.12
N GLN A 98 6.94 15.01 -14.22
CA GLN A 98 7.85 13.86 -14.30
C GLN A 98 7.08 12.55 -14.49
N LYS A 99 7.65 11.59 -15.21
CA LYS A 99 7.15 10.21 -15.15
C LYS A 99 7.82 9.49 -13.97
N PRO A 100 7.11 8.63 -13.23
CA PRO A 100 7.74 7.83 -12.19
C PRO A 100 8.85 6.97 -12.78
N LEU A 101 10.01 6.94 -12.13
CA LEU A 101 11.10 6.02 -12.42
C LEU A 101 11.14 4.87 -11.43
N ARG A 102 10.33 4.92 -10.36
CA ARG A 102 10.16 3.88 -9.35
C ARG A 102 8.70 3.77 -8.94
N ILE A 103 8.21 2.55 -8.78
CA ILE A 103 6.87 2.25 -8.28
C ILE A 103 6.98 1.44 -6.97
N ILE A 104 6.29 1.89 -5.93
CA ILE A 104 6.13 1.14 -4.68
C ILE A 104 4.63 0.90 -4.50
N PHE A 105 4.21 -0.35 -4.39
CA PHE A 105 2.80 -0.75 -4.37
C PHE A 105 2.45 -1.48 -3.09
N TYR A 106 1.65 -0.85 -2.23
CA TYR A 106 1.13 -1.47 -1.00
C TYR A 106 -0.29 -2.01 -1.24
N ARG A 107 -0.49 -3.31 -1.05
CA ARG A 107 -1.78 -3.99 -1.22
C ARG A 107 -2.26 -4.58 0.10
N ASP A 108 -3.43 -4.14 0.58
CA ASP A 108 -4.01 -4.60 1.85
C ASP A 108 -4.84 -5.88 1.69
N GLY A 109 -5.30 -6.48 2.79
CA GLY A 109 -6.46 -7.39 2.77
C GLY A 109 -6.22 -8.80 2.21
N ILE A 110 -5.03 -9.08 1.69
CA ILE A 110 -4.74 -10.38 1.06
C ILE A 110 -4.36 -11.44 2.10
N SER A 111 -4.95 -12.62 1.98
CA SER A 111 -4.56 -13.80 2.76
C SER A 111 -3.33 -14.50 2.17
N ALA A 112 -2.49 -15.13 3.01
CA ALA A 112 -1.24 -15.77 2.57
C ALA A 112 -1.43 -16.77 1.40
N GLY A 113 -2.55 -17.52 1.39
CA GLY A 113 -2.88 -18.46 0.31
C GLY A 113 -3.15 -17.81 -1.06
N GLN A 114 -3.35 -16.50 -1.12
CA GLN A 114 -3.63 -15.75 -2.35
C GLN A 114 -2.46 -14.90 -2.83
N PHE A 115 -1.35 -14.82 -2.08
CA PHE A 115 -0.20 -13.95 -2.37
C PHE A 115 0.29 -14.07 -3.81
N HIS A 116 0.57 -15.30 -4.26
CA HIS A 116 1.11 -15.54 -5.60
C HIS A 116 0.13 -15.16 -6.70
N GLN A 117 -1.16 -15.48 -6.54
CA GLN A 117 -2.19 -15.16 -7.53
C GLN A 117 -2.38 -13.64 -7.66
N VAL A 118 -2.44 -12.94 -6.53
CA VAL A 118 -2.55 -11.47 -6.49
C VAL A 118 -1.31 -10.84 -7.11
N LEU A 119 -0.12 -11.27 -6.69
CA LEU A 119 1.14 -10.75 -7.23
C LEU A 119 1.19 -10.88 -8.75
N LEU A 120 0.98 -12.09 -9.29
CA LEU A 120 1.11 -12.33 -10.72
C LEU A 120 0.10 -11.50 -11.54
N TYR A 121 -1.14 -11.39 -11.06
CA TYR A 121 -2.18 -10.66 -11.77
C TYR A 121 -2.00 -9.14 -11.67
N GLU A 122 -1.78 -8.61 -10.46
CA GLU A 122 -1.72 -7.17 -10.23
C GLU A 122 -0.39 -6.57 -10.69
N LEU A 123 0.74 -7.29 -10.55
CA LEU A 123 2.03 -6.85 -11.11
C LEU A 123 1.98 -6.78 -12.63
N ASP A 124 1.40 -7.79 -13.30
CA ASP A 124 1.20 -7.77 -14.75
C ASP A 124 0.32 -6.58 -15.19
N ALA A 125 -0.75 -6.27 -14.45
CA ALA A 125 -1.57 -5.10 -14.71
C ALA A 125 -0.76 -3.78 -14.59
N ILE A 126 0.10 -3.65 -13.57
CA ILE A 126 1.00 -2.50 -13.42
C ILE A 126 1.96 -2.39 -14.61
N ARG A 127 2.55 -3.51 -15.07
CA ARG A 127 3.44 -3.54 -16.24
C ARG A 127 2.74 -3.12 -17.51
N LYS A 128 1.55 -3.66 -17.77
CA LYS A 128 0.74 -3.31 -18.94
C LYS A 128 0.34 -1.84 -18.91
N ALA A 129 -0.02 -1.29 -17.74
CA ALA A 129 -0.31 0.13 -17.60
C ALA A 129 0.91 1.00 -17.97
N CYS A 130 2.11 0.65 -17.51
CA CYS A 130 3.34 1.35 -17.89
C CYS A 130 3.62 1.25 -19.40
N ALA A 131 3.62 0.03 -19.95
CA ALA A 131 3.88 -0.21 -21.38
C ALA A 131 2.86 0.48 -22.30
N SER A 132 1.61 0.64 -21.86
CA SER A 132 0.57 1.34 -22.61
C SER A 132 0.78 2.86 -22.70
N LEU A 133 1.59 3.46 -21.81
CA LEU A 133 1.85 4.91 -21.78
C LEU A 133 2.99 5.30 -22.71
N GLU A 134 4.05 4.50 -22.73
CA GLU A 134 5.23 4.75 -23.54
C GLU A 134 5.92 3.41 -23.85
N PRO A 135 6.34 3.15 -25.11
CA PRO A 135 7.11 1.97 -25.45
C PRO A 135 8.36 1.86 -24.57
N ASN A 136 8.65 0.66 -24.04
CA ASN A 136 9.79 0.38 -23.15
C ASN A 136 9.76 1.06 -21.77
N TYR A 137 8.65 1.72 -21.39
CA TYR A 137 8.52 2.25 -20.03
C TYR A 137 8.25 1.12 -19.04
N GLN A 138 9.30 0.74 -18.31
CA GLN A 138 9.31 -0.37 -17.33
C GLN A 138 10.05 0.06 -16.05
N PRO A 139 9.47 0.94 -15.22
CA PRO A 139 10.10 1.32 -13.95
C PRO A 139 10.17 0.11 -13.01
N PRO A 140 11.24 -0.03 -12.19
CA PRO A 140 11.31 -1.06 -11.16
C PRO A 140 10.15 -0.95 -10.17
N VAL A 141 9.58 -2.11 -9.83
CA VAL A 141 8.43 -2.23 -8.92
C VAL A 141 8.84 -2.94 -7.63
N THR A 142 8.41 -2.39 -6.50
CA THR A 142 8.37 -3.10 -5.21
C THR A 142 6.92 -3.32 -4.82
N PHE A 143 6.54 -4.58 -4.58
CA PHE A 143 5.18 -5.01 -4.27
C PHE A 143 5.11 -5.57 -2.86
N VAL A 144 4.33 -4.90 -2.00
CA VAL A 144 4.25 -5.18 -0.57
C VAL A 144 2.81 -5.50 -0.20
N ILE A 145 2.56 -6.69 0.34
CA ILE A 145 1.29 -7.02 0.98
C ILE A 145 1.29 -6.49 2.41
N VAL A 146 0.18 -5.89 2.83
CA VAL A 146 -0.08 -5.46 4.20
C VAL A 146 -1.18 -6.35 4.79
N GLN A 147 -0.92 -6.97 5.93
CA GLN A 147 -1.88 -7.77 6.69
C GLN A 147 -2.05 -7.18 8.09
N LYS A 148 -3.23 -6.62 8.38
CA LYS A 148 -3.54 -6.04 9.70
C LYS A 148 -4.39 -6.95 10.58
N ARG A 149 -5.16 -7.81 9.95
CA ARG A 149 -6.11 -8.71 10.61
C ARG A 149 -5.47 -10.08 10.76
N HIS A 150 -4.60 -10.22 11.74
CA HIS A 150 -3.97 -11.50 12.12
C HIS A 150 -4.06 -11.75 13.63
N HIS A 151 -3.58 -12.92 14.05
CA HIS A 151 -3.62 -13.36 15.45
C HIS A 151 -2.36 -13.00 16.24
N THR A 152 -1.27 -12.60 15.59
CA THR A 152 -0.03 -12.18 16.25
C THR A 152 -0.26 -10.92 17.09
N LYS A 153 0.17 -10.96 18.36
CA LYS A 153 0.20 -9.82 19.28
C LYS A 153 1.61 -9.72 19.85
N LEU A 154 2.12 -8.50 19.97
CA LEU A 154 3.44 -8.22 20.53
C LEU A 154 3.28 -7.54 21.88
N PHE A 155 4.08 -7.97 22.85
CA PHE A 155 4.08 -7.44 24.21
C PHE A 155 5.51 -7.10 24.62
N ALA A 156 5.67 -6.03 25.41
CA ALA A 156 6.95 -5.71 26.00
C ALA A 156 7.35 -6.80 27.01
N ASN A 157 8.62 -7.22 26.98
CA ASN A 157 9.13 -8.27 27.87
C ASN A 157 9.07 -7.85 29.36
N ASN A 158 9.11 -6.54 29.64
CA ASN A 158 8.99 -5.99 30.99
C ASN A 158 7.92 -4.90 31.04
N HIS A 159 6.73 -5.25 31.52
CA HIS A 159 5.61 -4.31 31.67
C HIS A 159 5.85 -3.19 32.70
N ASN A 160 6.86 -3.34 33.57
CA ASN A 160 7.21 -2.32 34.56
C ASN A 160 8.23 -1.30 34.02
N ASP A 161 8.83 -1.58 32.87
CA ASP A 161 9.79 -0.69 32.23
C ASP A 161 9.08 0.30 31.31
N LYS A 162 8.74 1.47 31.88
CA LYS A 162 8.06 2.57 31.18
C LYS A 162 8.87 3.13 30.01
N SER A 163 10.14 2.74 29.83
CA SER A 163 10.93 3.13 28.65
C SER A 163 10.57 2.33 27.40
N ASN A 164 9.95 1.16 27.55
CA ASN A 164 9.64 0.23 26.46
C ASN A 164 8.13 0.05 26.20
N THR A 165 7.28 0.74 26.97
CA THR A 165 5.82 0.68 26.85
C THR A 165 5.23 2.07 26.72
N ASP A 166 4.17 2.20 25.92
CA ASP A 166 3.37 3.42 25.90
C ASP A 166 2.51 3.59 27.17
N LYS A 167 1.74 4.67 27.25
CA LYS A 167 0.87 4.98 28.41
C LYS A 167 -0.21 3.91 28.67
N SER A 168 -0.52 3.07 27.68
CA SER A 168 -1.51 2.00 27.77
C SER A 168 -0.91 0.64 28.10
N GLY A 169 0.43 0.55 28.20
CA GLY A 169 1.15 -0.71 28.43
C GLY A 169 1.42 -1.52 27.14
N ASN A 170 1.17 -0.94 25.96
CA ASN A 170 1.50 -1.54 24.67
C ASN A 170 2.95 -1.26 24.27
N ILE A 171 3.43 -2.00 23.27
CA ILE A 171 4.71 -1.72 22.61
C ILE A 171 4.71 -0.30 21.99
N LEU A 172 5.88 0.33 21.95
CA LEU A 172 6.02 1.69 21.43
C LEU A 172 5.72 1.77 19.92
N PRO A 173 5.14 2.89 19.43
CA PRO A 173 5.08 3.17 18.00
C PRO A 173 6.47 3.16 17.37
N GLY A 174 6.59 2.59 16.17
CA GLY A 174 7.86 2.34 15.49
C GLY A 174 8.53 1.02 15.86
N THR A 175 7.95 0.21 16.75
CA THR A 175 8.49 -1.13 17.05
C THR A 175 8.40 -2.02 15.80
N VAL A 176 9.54 -2.56 15.39
CA VAL A 176 9.68 -3.51 14.28
C VAL A 176 10.11 -4.88 14.82
N VAL A 177 9.56 -5.94 14.24
CA VAL A 177 10.02 -7.31 14.45
C VAL A 177 10.16 -8.01 13.10
N ASP A 178 11.38 -8.35 12.72
CA ASP A 178 11.75 -8.98 11.45
C ASP A 178 12.48 -10.34 11.64
N SER A 179 12.54 -10.83 12.88
CA SER A 179 13.26 -12.05 13.23
C SER A 179 12.44 -12.96 14.14
N LYS A 180 12.82 -14.25 14.17
CA LYS A 180 12.22 -15.36 14.96
C LYS A 180 10.78 -15.74 14.60
N ILE A 181 9.88 -14.77 14.56
CA ILE A 181 8.44 -14.97 14.28
C ILE A 181 8.07 -14.72 12.82
N CYS A 182 9.01 -14.15 12.05
CA CYS A 182 8.90 -13.93 10.61
C CYS A 182 9.23 -15.20 9.83
N HIS A 183 8.91 -15.20 8.54
CA HIS A 183 9.16 -16.34 7.66
C HIS A 183 10.68 -16.61 7.56
N PRO A 184 11.14 -17.87 7.59
CA PRO A 184 12.57 -18.18 7.63
C PRO A 184 13.35 -17.77 6.36
N THR A 185 12.64 -17.53 5.25
CA THR A 185 13.25 -17.27 3.94
C THR A 185 12.59 -16.15 3.13
N GLN A 186 11.45 -15.62 3.57
CA GLN A 186 10.77 -14.54 2.84
C GLN A 186 11.14 -13.21 3.48
N PHE A 187 10.96 -12.13 2.73
CA PHE A 187 11.18 -10.78 3.23
C PHE A 187 9.88 -10.27 3.85
N ASP A 188 9.70 -10.52 5.14
CA ASP A 188 8.55 -10.08 5.91
C ASP A 188 8.94 -9.45 7.26
N PHE A 189 8.11 -8.53 7.75
CA PHE A 189 8.32 -7.87 9.04
C PHE A 189 7.00 -7.40 9.65
N TYR A 190 6.94 -7.37 10.97
CA TYR A 190 5.89 -6.70 11.73
C TYR A 190 6.31 -5.27 12.05
N LEU A 191 5.39 -4.33 11.91
CA LEU A 191 5.59 -2.93 12.33
C LEU A 191 4.36 -2.43 13.09
N CYS A 192 4.59 -1.94 14.30
CA CYS A 192 3.59 -1.24 15.11
C CYS A 192 3.77 0.28 14.94
N SER A 193 3.11 0.90 13.98
CA SER A 193 3.28 2.33 13.67
C SER A 193 2.41 3.28 14.51
N HIS A 194 1.50 2.77 15.34
CA HIS A 194 0.53 3.56 16.11
C HIS A 194 0.63 3.29 17.61
N ALA A 195 0.23 4.28 18.42
CA ALA A 195 0.11 4.12 19.87
C ALA A 195 -1.17 3.35 20.21
N GLY A 196 -1.10 2.46 21.20
CA GLY A 196 -2.27 1.79 21.72
C GLY A 196 -3.11 2.78 22.52
N ILE A 197 -4.29 3.13 22.03
CA ILE A 197 -5.22 4.00 22.79
C ILE A 197 -5.98 3.14 23.81
N GLN A 198 -6.45 1.96 23.39
CA GLN A 198 -7.19 1.03 24.23
C GLN A 198 -7.04 -0.41 23.71
N GLY A 199 -6.93 -1.37 24.62
CA GLY A 199 -6.70 -2.78 24.28
C GLY A 199 -5.25 -3.06 23.87
N THR A 200 -5.01 -4.21 23.25
CA THR A 200 -3.67 -4.58 22.75
C THR A 200 -3.48 -4.12 21.32
N SER A 201 -2.42 -3.35 21.05
CA SER A 201 -2.04 -2.94 19.70
C SER A 201 -1.77 -4.16 18.83
N LYS A 202 -2.30 -4.13 17.60
CA LYS A 202 -1.99 -5.13 16.59
C LYS A 202 -0.99 -4.53 15.60
N PRO A 203 0.29 -4.96 15.62
CA PRO A 203 1.22 -4.54 14.59
C PRO A 203 0.68 -5.01 13.22
N ALA A 204 0.98 -4.28 12.16
CA ALA A 204 0.71 -4.78 10.80
C ALA A 204 1.87 -5.68 10.36
N HIS A 205 1.55 -6.74 9.64
CA HIS A 205 2.51 -7.66 9.04
C HIS A 205 2.68 -7.33 7.56
N TYR A 206 3.90 -7.02 7.15
CA TYR A 206 4.25 -6.66 5.79
C TYR A 206 5.02 -7.81 5.14
N HIS A 207 4.66 -8.13 3.91
CA HIS A 207 5.34 -9.14 3.09
C HIS A 207 5.79 -8.49 1.79
N VAL A 208 7.09 -8.39 1.57
CA VAL A 208 7.66 -7.92 0.30
C VAL A 208 7.67 -9.11 -0.65
N LEU A 209 6.70 -9.16 -1.56
CA LEU A 209 6.52 -10.28 -2.47
C LEU A 209 7.33 -10.16 -3.76
N TRP A 210 7.66 -8.93 -4.15
CA TRP A 210 8.45 -8.62 -5.32
C TRP A 210 9.23 -7.33 -5.09
N ASP A 211 10.51 -7.32 -5.43
CA ASP A 211 11.32 -6.12 -5.28
C ASP A 211 12.43 -6.05 -6.34
N GLU A 212 12.23 -5.17 -7.31
CA GLU A 212 13.27 -4.84 -8.31
C GLU A 212 14.09 -3.62 -7.92
N ASN A 213 13.68 -2.89 -6.88
CA ASN A 213 14.43 -1.76 -6.38
C ASN A 213 15.56 -2.19 -5.44
N ASN A 214 15.59 -3.45 -5.02
CA ASN A 214 16.58 -4.06 -4.14
C ASN A 214 16.71 -3.30 -2.80
N PHE A 215 15.58 -2.97 -2.19
CA PHE A 215 15.55 -2.40 -0.86
C PHE A 215 16.09 -3.39 0.17
N THR A 216 16.89 -2.87 1.09
CA THR A 216 17.26 -3.61 2.31
C THR A 216 16.11 -3.61 3.32
N ALA A 217 16.21 -4.48 4.33
CA ALA A 217 15.27 -4.56 5.44
C ALA A 217 15.08 -3.21 6.15
N ASP A 218 16.19 -2.59 6.56
CA ASP A 218 16.18 -1.29 7.25
C ASP A 218 15.50 -0.19 6.42
N GLU A 219 15.75 -0.19 5.10
CA GLU A 219 15.19 0.79 4.18
C GLU A 219 13.68 0.62 4.01
N MET A 220 13.20 -0.62 3.80
CA MET A 220 11.76 -0.89 3.73
C MET A 220 11.05 -0.56 5.03
N GLN A 221 11.60 -1.00 6.16
CA GLN A 221 11.02 -0.77 7.48
C GLN A 221 10.93 0.73 7.79
N THR A 222 12.02 1.47 7.54
CA THR A 222 12.08 2.93 7.74
C THR A 222 11.11 3.65 6.80
N LEU A 223 11.06 3.27 5.52
CA LEU A 223 10.13 3.82 4.55
C LEU A 223 8.69 3.62 4.99
N THR A 224 8.30 2.37 5.27
CA THR A 224 6.93 2.03 5.69
C THR A 224 6.54 2.78 6.97
N ASN A 225 7.45 2.90 7.94
CA ASN A 225 7.21 3.65 9.15
C ASN A 225 7.06 5.16 8.87
N ASN A 226 7.93 5.76 8.06
CA ASN A 226 7.84 7.18 7.71
C ASN A 226 6.54 7.51 6.95
N LEU A 227 6.10 6.63 6.06
CA LEU A 227 4.81 6.76 5.36
C LEU A 227 3.61 6.70 6.29
N CYS A 228 3.74 6.20 7.53
CA CYS A 228 2.67 6.29 8.53
C CYS A 228 2.53 7.68 9.15
N TYR A 229 3.55 8.54 9.02
CA TYR A 229 3.61 9.87 9.65
C TYR A 229 3.58 11.04 8.65
N THR A 230 3.45 10.77 7.35
CA THR A 230 3.30 11.83 6.34
C THR A 230 2.00 12.62 6.56
N TYR A 231 2.11 13.95 6.64
CA TYR A 231 0.98 14.86 6.83
C TYR A 231 0.05 14.85 5.59
N GLY A 232 -1.25 14.68 5.82
CA GLY A 232 -2.25 14.50 4.76
C GLY A 232 -2.51 13.01 4.54
N VAL A 233 -3.72 12.56 4.90
CA VAL A 233 -4.23 11.18 4.88
C VAL A 233 -3.21 10.14 4.38
N PRO A 234 -2.38 9.57 5.28
CA PRO A 234 -1.31 8.68 4.87
C PRO A 234 -1.86 7.53 4.01
N ILE A 235 -1.14 7.08 2.98
CA ILE A 235 -1.51 5.88 2.19
C ILE A 235 -1.82 4.73 3.13
N LEU A 236 -0.98 4.58 4.15
CA LEU A 236 -1.24 3.65 5.23
C LEU A 236 -2.50 4.06 5.98
N LEU A 237 -2.78 5.30 6.38
CA LEU A 237 -4.08 5.64 7.00
C LEU A 237 -5.31 5.31 6.12
N MET A 238 -5.25 5.53 4.79
CA MET A 238 -6.30 5.18 3.83
C MET A 238 -6.51 3.67 3.71
N ILE A 239 -5.40 2.92 3.73
CA ILE A 239 -5.40 1.46 3.81
C ILE A 239 -5.82 1.01 5.23
N PHE A 240 -5.39 1.66 6.31
CA PHE A 240 -5.46 1.27 7.73
C PHE A 240 -6.80 1.61 8.39
N PHE A 241 -7.52 2.64 7.95
CA PHE A 241 -8.80 3.07 8.54
C PHE A 241 -10.05 2.59 7.81
N GLN A 242 -9.93 1.62 6.90
CA GLN A 242 -11.11 0.94 6.34
C GLN A 242 -11.99 0.21 7.38
N ASN A 243 -11.57 0.11 8.64
CA ASN A 243 -12.41 -0.41 9.72
C ASN A 243 -13.41 0.60 10.33
N GLN A 244 -13.45 1.85 9.87
CA GLN A 244 -14.45 2.83 10.30
C GLN A 244 -14.80 3.80 9.13
N ASN A 245 -15.79 3.47 8.31
CA ASN A 245 -16.68 4.41 7.58
C ASN A 245 -16.13 5.47 6.60
N TRP A 246 -14.84 5.53 6.24
CA TRP A 246 -14.34 6.65 5.41
C TRP A 246 -14.65 6.57 3.91
N ILE A 247 -15.01 5.40 3.35
CA ILE A 247 -15.35 5.29 1.91
C ILE A 247 -16.69 5.99 1.58
N SER A 248 -17.51 6.32 2.58
CA SER A 248 -18.81 6.96 2.33
C SER A 248 -18.76 8.49 2.17
N PHE A 249 -17.59 9.14 2.25
CA PHE A 249 -17.49 10.61 2.34
C PHE A 249 -16.60 11.31 1.29
N SER A 250 -16.28 10.67 0.17
CA SER A 250 -15.60 11.36 -0.93
C SER A 250 -16.12 10.93 -2.29
N VAL A 251 -17.38 11.29 -2.56
CA VAL A 251 -17.91 11.59 -3.89
C VAL A 251 -18.31 13.06 -3.91
#